data_AF-A0A7X4D887-F1
#
_entry.id   AF-A0A7X4D887-F1
#
_cell.length_a   1.000
_cell.length_b   1.000
_cell.length_c   1.000
_cell.angle_alpha   90.00
_cell.angle_beta   90.00
_cell.angle_gamma   90.00
#
_symmetry.space_group_name_H-M   'P 1'
#
loop_
_entity.id
_entity.type
_entity.pdbx_description
1 polymer ?
#
loop_
_entity_poly.entity_id
_entity_poly.type
_entity_poly.pdbx_seq_one_letter_code
_entity_poly.pdbx_strand_id
1 'polypeptide(L)'
;MFDTSIKLALTLSQIGAVMGVVLLTGAGPTLLERKVLSWMQDRMGPMEVGPYGVLQPVADGLKLFFKEDIIPAGANKIMFSLAPILVLVPALIGFAVIPFGPNWTIDVMGVEFKPFVISDINIGVLYILAFASIGAYGVILGGWASNSKYSLLGGLRSAAQLISYELNVGLAIVGVLLLAGSLSLVEITEAQAGGFWNWFAFDPVPFPQFIAFVIFLIASVAETNRLPFDLPEAESELVAGFFTEYSGMRFAFFFMAEYANMILVSCMSTVLFFGGWHAPLPFLQAPGSFAWVTGIFWFTAKVYF
;
A
#
# COMPACT_ATOMS: atom_id res chain seq x y z
N MET A 1 -34.27 7.99 -7.04
CA MET A 1 -33.30 8.99 -7.57
C MET A 1 -32.59 9.74 -6.44
N PHE A 2 -33.33 10.17 -5.40
CA PHE A 2 -32.74 10.75 -4.18
C PHE A 2 -31.82 9.77 -3.43
N ASP A 3 -32.26 8.53 -3.21
CA ASP A 3 -31.42 7.52 -2.51
C ASP A 3 -30.15 7.16 -3.28
N THR A 4 -30.19 7.12 -4.62
CA THR A 4 -29.02 6.82 -5.45
C THR A 4 -27.99 7.95 -5.42
N SER A 5 -28.45 9.20 -5.42
CA SER A 5 -27.55 10.37 -5.33
C SER A 5 -26.92 10.49 -3.94
N ILE A 6 -27.67 10.19 -2.87
CA ILE A 6 -27.12 10.13 -1.51
C ILE A 6 -26.09 9.00 -1.38
N LYS A 7 -26.38 7.80 -1.89
CA LYS A 7 -25.42 6.69 -1.92
C LYS A 7 -24.13 7.06 -2.65
N LEU A 8 -24.24 7.63 -3.85
CA LEU A 8 -23.08 8.09 -4.61
C LEU A 8 -22.28 9.16 -3.87
N ALA A 9 -22.95 10.14 -3.26
CA ALA A 9 -22.28 11.18 -2.49
C ALA A 9 -21.52 10.61 -1.28
N LEU A 10 -22.15 9.67 -0.54
CA LEU A 10 -21.51 8.99 0.58
C LEU A 10 -20.30 8.17 0.13
N THR A 11 -20.43 7.35 -0.91
CA THR A 11 -19.30 6.55 -1.44
C THR A 11 -18.17 7.44 -1.96
N LEU A 12 -18.47 8.52 -2.67
CA LEU A 12 -17.45 9.48 -3.12
C LEU A 12 -16.75 10.17 -1.95
N SER A 13 -17.49 10.49 -0.88
CA SER A 13 -16.91 11.07 0.33
C SER A 13 -16.00 10.08 1.05
N GLN A 14 -16.34 8.80 1.09
CA GLN A 14 -15.49 7.74 1.65
C GLN A 14 -14.22 7.58 0.84
N ILE A 15 -14.34 7.48 -0.49
CA ILE A 15 -13.18 7.39 -1.38
C ILE A 15 -12.29 8.61 -1.15
N GLY A 16 -12.86 9.82 -1.13
CA GLY A 16 -12.11 11.04 -0.86
C GLY A 16 -11.41 11.03 0.51
N ALA A 17 -12.07 10.54 1.55
CA ALA A 17 -11.51 10.42 2.90
C ALA A 17 -10.37 9.40 2.96
N VAL A 18 -10.56 8.19 2.43
CA VAL A 18 -9.54 7.14 2.42
C VAL A 18 -8.35 7.56 1.57
N MET A 19 -8.58 8.12 0.38
CA MET A 19 -7.52 8.64 -0.48
C MET A 19 -6.76 9.79 0.19
N GLY A 20 -7.47 10.70 0.86
CA GLY A 20 -6.86 11.75 1.65
C GLY A 20 -5.98 11.19 2.77
N VAL A 21 -6.48 10.19 3.50
CA VAL A 21 -5.70 9.49 4.54
C VAL A 21 -4.49 8.80 3.93
N VAL A 22 -4.64 8.01 2.85
CA VAL A 22 -3.54 7.29 2.19
C VAL A 22 -2.45 8.24 1.69
N LEU A 23 -2.82 9.38 1.12
CA LEU A 23 -1.83 10.37 0.64
C LEU A 23 -1.13 11.06 1.82
N LEU A 24 -1.84 11.36 2.90
CA LEU A 24 -1.24 11.92 4.13
C LEU A 24 -0.38 10.89 4.87
N THR A 25 -0.82 9.63 4.93
CA THR A 25 -0.06 8.52 5.49
C THR A 25 1.05 8.06 4.57
N GLY A 26 1.13 8.47 3.30
CA GLY A 26 2.31 8.28 2.45
C GLY A 26 3.43 9.27 2.84
N ALA A 27 3.08 10.49 3.22
CA ALA A 27 4.04 11.50 3.66
C ALA A 27 4.73 11.13 4.99
N GLY A 28 4.03 10.50 5.93
CA GLY A 28 4.59 10.08 7.23
C GLY A 28 5.77 9.11 7.14
N PRO A 29 5.62 7.93 6.50
CA PRO A 29 6.65 6.94 6.23
C PRO A 29 7.89 7.52 5.59
N THR A 30 7.78 8.44 4.63
CA THR A 30 8.97 9.06 4.02
C THR A 30 9.85 9.78 5.05
N LEU A 31 9.23 10.45 6.03
CA LEU A 31 9.95 11.10 7.12
C LEU A 31 10.45 10.08 8.14
N LEU A 32 9.62 9.10 8.50
CA LEU A 32 9.99 8.04 9.43
C LEU A 32 11.17 7.23 8.92
N GLU A 33 11.15 6.80 7.67
CA GLU A 33 12.23 6.09 6.99
C GLU A 33 13.53 6.90 7.07
N ARG A 34 13.50 8.19 6.69
CA ARG A 34 14.69 9.06 6.79
C ARG A 34 15.20 9.19 8.22
N LYS A 35 14.31 9.32 9.22
CA LYS A 35 14.71 9.45 10.63
C LYS A 35 15.25 8.16 11.20
N VAL A 36 14.56 7.04 11.02
CA VAL A 36 14.94 5.72 11.50
C VAL A 36 16.28 5.31 10.89
N LEU A 37 16.46 5.43 9.57
CA LEU A 37 17.74 5.12 8.91
C LEU A 37 18.87 6.04 9.38
N SER A 38 18.60 7.32 9.62
CA SER A 38 19.61 8.24 10.15
C SER A 38 20.04 7.85 11.56
N TRP A 39 19.10 7.49 12.44
CA TRP A 39 19.41 7.03 13.79
C TRP A 39 20.18 5.71 13.81
N MET A 40 19.85 4.78 12.90
CA MET A 40 20.62 3.54 12.72
C MET A 40 22.06 3.82 12.25
N GLN A 41 22.28 4.92 11.53
CA GLN A 41 23.58 5.38 11.03
C GLN A 41 24.28 6.37 11.99
N ASP A 42 23.79 6.53 13.22
CA ASP A 42 24.30 7.48 14.23
C ASP A 42 24.39 8.94 13.72
N ARG A 43 23.40 9.37 12.93
CA ARG A 43 23.25 10.75 12.49
C ARG A 43 21.82 11.26 12.70
N MET A 44 21.66 12.57 12.73
CA MET A 44 20.34 13.19 12.76
C MET A 44 19.71 13.17 11.36
N GLY A 45 18.43 12.78 11.28
CA GLY A 45 17.62 12.92 10.06
C GLY A 45 17.21 14.38 9.81
N PRO A 46 16.18 14.63 9.00
CA PRO A 46 15.68 16.00 8.78
C PRO A 46 15.25 16.67 10.09
N MET A 47 15.79 17.87 10.37
CA MET A 47 15.53 18.65 11.59
C MET A 47 15.07 20.10 11.34
N GLU A 48 15.33 20.65 10.15
CA GLU A 48 15.17 22.09 9.87
C GLU A 48 13.75 22.50 9.46
N VAL A 49 13.06 21.66 8.67
CA VAL A 49 11.76 22.02 8.08
C VAL A 49 10.63 21.76 9.08
N GLY A 50 10.38 22.76 9.93
CA GLY A 50 9.42 22.70 11.04
C GLY A 50 9.98 22.00 12.28
N PRO A 51 9.21 21.88 13.38
CA PRO A 51 9.66 21.21 14.59
C PRO A 51 10.09 19.77 14.27
N TYR A 52 11.35 19.43 14.55
CA TYR A 52 11.92 18.11 14.23
C TYR A 52 11.78 17.68 12.76
N GLY A 53 11.66 18.60 11.79
CA GLY A 53 11.54 18.23 10.37
C GLY A 53 10.19 17.64 9.96
N VAL A 54 9.13 17.78 10.77
CA VAL A 54 7.79 17.21 10.48
C VAL A 54 7.20 17.72 9.16
N LEU A 55 7.55 18.94 8.75
CA LEU A 55 7.06 19.54 7.51
C LEU A 55 7.91 19.19 6.28
N GLN A 56 8.94 18.35 6.42
CA GLN A 56 9.81 17.96 5.31
C GLN A 56 9.05 17.30 4.14
N PRO A 57 8.15 16.33 4.35
CA PRO A 57 7.42 15.72 3.23
C PRO A 57 6.54 16.72 2.46
N VAL A 58 5.97 17.70 3.18
CA VAL A 58 5.18 18.78 2.56
C VAL A 58 6.08 19.67 1.69
N ALA A 59 7.27 20.02 2.18
CA ALA A 59 8.24 20.80 1.41
C ALA A 59 8.74 20.04 0.18
N ASP A 60 8.98 18.73 0.29
CA ASP A 60 9.38 17.88 -0.83
C ASP A 60 8.28 17.79 -1.89
N GLY A 61 7.02 17.58 -1.48
CA GLY A 61 5.88 17.59 -2.38
C GLY A 61 5.68 18.94 -3.07
N LEU A 62 5.76 20.04 -2.32
CA LEU A 62 5.64 21.39 -2.87
C LEU A 62 6.75 21.69 -3.88
N LYS A 63 7.98 21.29 -3.56
CA LYS A 63 9.12 21.40 -4.47
C LYS A 63 8.88 20.62 -5.76
N LEU A 64 8.44 19.37 -5.68
CA LEU A 64 8.19 18.55 -6.87
C LEU A 64 7.03 19.08 -7.71
N PHE A 65 6.01 19.68 -7.08
CA PHE A 65 4.89 20.31 -7.75
C PHE A 65 5.27 21.57 -8.54
N PHE A 66 6.13 22.43 -7.98
CA PHE A 66 6.61 23.63 -8.66
C PHE A 66 7.80 23.39 -9.59
N LYS A 67 8.41 22.20 -9.54
CA LYS A 67 9.55 21.88 -10.39
C LYS A 67 9.08 21.66 -11.83
N GLU A 68 9.85 22.19 -12.76
CA GLU A 68 9.61 22.03 -14.19
C GLU A 68 9.60 20.54 -14.58
N ASP A 69 8.58 20.15 -15.33
CA ASP A 69 8.38 18.79 -15.84
C ASP A 69 8.90 18.69 -17.28
N ILE A 70 10.12 18.17 -17.40
CA ILE A 70 10.87 18.03 -18.65
C ILE A 70 10.55 16.66 -19.27
N ILE A 71 10.19 16.67 -20.55
CA ILE A 71 10.04 15.44 -21.36
C ILE A 71 11.25 15.33 -22.30
N PRO A 72 11.98 14.21 -22.31
CA PRO A 72 13.07 14.00 -23.25
C PRO A 72 12.61 14.08 -24.71
N ALA A 73 13.42 14.68 -25.59
CA ALA A 73 13.03 14.92 -26.99
C ALA A 73 12.76 13.63 -27.79
N GLY A 74 13.45 12.53 -27.46
CA GLY A 74 13.25 11.23 -28.09
C GLY A 74 12.20 10.35 -27.41
N ALA A 75 11.58 10.80 -26.32
CA ALA A 75 10.59 10.03 -25.59
C ALA A 75 9.24 10.00 -26.29
N ASN A 76 8.50 8.90 -26.13
CA ASN A 76 7.10 8.84 -26.55
C ASN A 76 6.25 9.62 -25.53
N LYS A 77 5.82 10.83 -25.89
CA LYS A 77 5.11 11.75 -24.97
C LYS A 77 3.85 11.18 -24.33
N ILE A 78 3.08 10.39 -25.08
CA ILE A 78 1.83 9.79 -24.59
C ILE A 78 2.16 8.74 -23.55
N MET A 79 3.04 7.80 -23.91
CA MET A 79 3.38 6.69 -23.02
C MET A 79 4.15 7.16 -21.78
N PHE A 80 5.05 8.13 -21.96
CA PHE A 80 5.81 8.76 -20.87
C PHE A 80 4.88 9.48 -19.89
N SER A 81 3.80 10.12 -20.36
CA SER A 81 2.85 10.77 -19.45
C SER A 81 1.89 9.79 -18.77
N LEU A 82 1.55 8.68 -19.42
CA LEU A 82 0.61 7.68 -18.90
C LEU A 82 1.27 6.68 -17.95
N ALA A 83 2.55 6.35 -18.14
CA ALA A 83 3.23 5.33 -17.34
C ALA A 83 3.16 5.58 -15.82
N PRO A 84 3.45 6.79 -15.28
CA PRO A 84 3.33 7.04 -13.84
C PRO A 84 1.89 6.89 -13.32
N ILE A 85 0.89 7.25 -14.14
CA ILE A 85 -0.53 7.12 -13.80
C ILE A 85 -0.90 5.63 -13.72
N LEU A 86 -0.39 4.82 -14.65
CA LEU A 86 -0.61 3.37 -14.67
C LEU A 86 0.05 2.63 -13.49
N VAL A 87 1.05 3.20 -12.83
CA VAL A 87 1.59 2.64 -11.58
C VAL A 87 0.80 3.14 -10.36
N LEU A 88 0.47 4.43 -10.33
CA LEU A 88 -0.18 5.06 -9.18
C LEU A 88 -1.64 4.63 -9.02
N VAL A 89 -2.42 4.60 -10.10
CA VAL A 89 -3.86 4.33 -10.02
C VAL A 89 -4.15 2.93 -9.49
N PRO A 90 -3.51 1.84 -9.97
CA PRO A 90 -3.73 0.51 -9.41
C PRO A 90 -3.35 0.40 -7.93
N ALA A 91 -2.25 1.04 -7.50
CA ALA A 91 -1.83 1.08 -6.10
C ALA A 91 -2.91 1.71 -5.21
N LEU A 92 -3.52 2.80 -5.67
CA LEU A 92 -4.59 3.51 -4.94
C LEU A 92 -5.91 2.75 -4.95
N ILE A 93 -6.24 2.10 -6.08
CA ILE A 93 -7.44 1.26 -6.21
C ILE A 93 -7.40 0.07 -5.24
N GLY A 94 -6.23 -0.49 -4.96
CA GLY A 94 -6.06 -1.58 -3.98
C GLY A 94 -6.64 -1.28 -2.59
N PHE A 95 -6.63 -0.01 -2.17
CA PHE A 95 -7.19 0.41 -0.87
C PHE A 95 -8.72 0.35 -0.81
N ALA A 96 -9.42 0.21 -1.93
CA ALA A 96 -10.88 0.16 -1.96
C ALA A 96 -11.47 -1.06 -1.23
N VAL A 97 -10.71 -2.14 -1.13
CA VAL A 97 -11.17 -3.40 -0.51
C VAL A 97 -10.59 -3.63 0.89
N ILE A 98 -9.62 -2.80 1.32
CA ILE A 98 -8.97 -2.95 2.63
C ILE A 98 -9.95 -2.56 3.75
N PRO A 99 -10.16 -3.44 4.74
CA PRO A 99 -11.02 -3.12 5.86
C PRO A 99 -10.22 -2.47 6.99
N PHE A 100 -10.44 -1.17 7.21
CA PHE A 100 -9.68 -0.38 8.19
C PHE A 100 -10.22 -0.47 9.63
N GLY A 101 -11.36 -1.14 9.84
CA GLY A 101 -12.02 -1.17 11.13
C GLY A 101 -13.28 -2.03 11.14
N PRO A 102 -13.98 -2.10 12.29
CA PRO A 102 -15.11 -2.99 12.48
C PRO A 102 -16.22 -2.76 11.46
N ASN A 103 -16.92 -3.84 11.10
CA ASN A 103 -18.07 -3.81 10.20
C ASN A 103 -19.32 -3.20 10.87
N TRP A 104 -19.22 -1.93 11.28
CA TRP A 104 -20.30 -1.18 11.89
C TRP A 104 -21.16 -0.52 10.81
N THR A 105 -22.46 -0.82 10.78
CA THR A 105 -23.42 -0.10 9.95
C THR A 105 -23.96 1.12 10.68
N ILE A 106 -23.86 2.28 10.04
CA ILE A 106 -24.51 3.52 10.45
C ILE A 106 -25.62 3.79 9.44
N ASP A 107 -26.86 3.94 9.90
CA ASP A 107 -27.94 4.37 9.03
C ASP A 107 -27.95 5.91 8.94
N VAL A 108 -27.66 6.44 7.75
CA VAL A 108 -27.79 7.86 7.45
C VAL A 108 -28.97 8.04 6.50
N MET A 109 -30.07 8.58 7.02
CA MET A 109 -31.27 8.93 6.24
C MET A 109 -31.89 7.73 5.47
N GLY A 110 -31.87 6.53 6.04
CA GLY A 110 -32.44 5.31 5.45
C GLY A 110 -31.48 4.53 4.55
N VAL A 111 -30.19 4.88 4.58
CA VAL A 111 -29.11 4.20 3.86
C VAL A 111 -28.11 3.65 4.88
N GLU A 112 -28.04 2.33 4.98
CA GLU A 112 -27.01 1.64 5.75
C GLU A 112 -25.62 1.87 5.12
N PHE A 113 -24.70 2.40 5.92
CA PHE A 113 -23.38 2.81 5.51
C PHE A 113 -22.32 2.18 6.41
N LYS A 114 -21.29 1.56 5.82
CA LYS A 114 -20.14 0.98 6.53
C LYS A 114 -18.96 1.94 6.42
N PRO A 115 -18.58 2.68 7.48
CA PRO A 115 -17.58 3.74 7.39
C PRO A 115 -16.17 3.23 7.10
N PHE A 116 -15.83 2.01 7.52
CA PHE A 116 -14.44 1.52 7.53
C PHE A 116 -14.10 0.53 6.40
N VAL A 117 -15.07 0.21 5.55
CA VAL A 117 -14.89 -0.63 4.36
C VAL A 117 -15.59 0.07 3.21
N ILE A 118 -14.84 0.48 2.17
CA ILE A 118 -15.43 1.16 1.01
C ILE A 118 -16.29 0.16 0.23
N SER A 119 -15.72 -0.99 -0.11
CA SER A 119 -16.42 -2.05 -0.82
C SER A 119 -15.95 -3.42 -0.35
N ASP A 120 -16.86 -4.16 0.29
CA ASP A 120 -16.66 -5.58 0.56
C ASP A 120 -16.98 -6.38 -0.71
N ILE A 121 -15.94 -6.97 -1.29
CA ILE A 121 -16.05 -7.77 -2.52
C ILE A 121 -15.66 -9.21 -2.16
N ASN A 122 -16.48 -10.17 -2.58
CA ASN A 122 -16.24 -11.60 -2.34
C ASN A 122 -14.91 -12.12 -2.90
N ILE A 123 -14.27 -11.37 -3.81
CA ILE A 123 -12.99 -11.70 -4.44
C ILE A 123 -11.89 -10.67 -4.11
N GLY A 124 -11.95 -10.05 -2.91
CA GLY A 124 -11.06 -8.95 -2.52
C GLY A 124 -9.57 -9.24 -2.66
N VAL A 125 -9.12 -10.46 -2.32
CA VAL A 125 -7.71 -10.86 -2.49
C VAL A 125 -7.31 -10.92 -3.97
N LEU A 126 -8.14 -11.55 -4.81
CA LEU A 126 -7.88 -11.65 -6.26
C LEU A 126 -7.91 -10.26 -6.93
N TYR A 127 -8.76 -9.37 -6.43
CA TYR A 127 -8.84 -8.00 -6.89
C TYR A 127 -7.49 -7.27 -6.69
N ILE A 128 -6.89 -7.35 -5.50
CA ILE A 128 -5.60 -6.72 -5.22
C ILE A 128 -4.51 -7.29 -6.11
N LEU A 129 -4.41 -8.63 -6.22
CA LEU A 129 -3.42 -9.27 -7.09
C LEU A 129 -3.57 -8.83 -8.55
N ALA A 130 -4.80 -8.77 -9.07
CA ALA A 130 -5.04 -8.34 -10.45
C ALA A 130 -4.60 -6.89 -10.72
N PHE A 131 -4.83 -5.97 -9.77
CA PHE A 131 -4.38 -4.58 -9.92
C PHE A 131 -2.87 -4.42 -9.71
N ALA A 132 -2.25 -5.22 -8.83
CA ALA A 132 -0.80 -5.27 -8.68
C ALA A 132 -0.12 -5.67 -10.00
N SER A 133 -0.63 -6.68 -10.72
CA SER A 133 -0.11 -7.08 -12.04
C SER A 133 -0.18 -5.94 -13.07
N ILE A 134 -1.20 -5.08 -13.01
CA ILE A 134 -1.33 -3.91 -13.90
C ILE A 134 -0.21 -2.89 -13.61
N GLY A 135 0.16 -2.71 -12.34
CA GLY A 135 1.25 -1.81 -11.93
C GLY A 135 2.60 -2.16 -12.58
N ALA A 136 2.90 -3.45 -12.75
CA ALA A 136 4.12 -3.91 -13.42
C ALA A 136 4.24 -3.42 -14.88
N TYR A 137 3.10 -3.32 -15.60
CA TYR A 137 3.10 -2.73 -16.95
C TYR A 137 3.48 -1.25 -16.93
N GLY A 138 3.04 -0.49 -15.92
CA GLY A 138 3.39 0.92 -15.77
C GLY A 138 4.90 1.13 -15.62
N VAL A 139 5.58 0.24 -14.90
CA VAL A 139 7.04 0.27 -14.73
C VAL A 139 7.78 -0.01 -16.05
N ILE A 140 7.36 -1.03 -16.81
CA ILE A 140 7.95 -1.36 -18.11
C ILE A 140 7.77 -0.21 -19.09
N LEU A 141 6.54 0.30 -19.19
CA LEU A 141 6.21 1.43 -20.07
C LEU A 141 6.98 2.68 -19.66
N GLY A 142 7.18 2.89 -18.36
CA GLY A 142 7.97 3.99 -17.82
C GLY A 142 9.42 3.97 -18.33
N GLY A 143 10.07 2.81 -18.21
CA GLY A 143 11.44 2.61 -18.69
C GLY A 143 11.57 2.68 -20.21
N TRP A 144 10.64 2.08 -20.95
CA TRP A 144 10.67 2.08 -22.43
C TRP A 144 10.34 3.44 -23.05
N ALA A 145 9.33 4.15 -22.54
CA ALA A 145 8.90 5.43 -23.08
C ALA A 145 9.96 6.53 -22.94
N SER A 146 10.88 6.37 -21.99
CA SER A 146 11.98 7.29 -21.68
C SER A 146 13.07 7.34 -22.76
N ASN A 147 13.07 6.40 -23.73
CA ASN A 147 14.04 6.34 -24.83
C ASN A 147 15.51 6.41 -24.39
N SER A 148 15.83 5.75 -23.28
CA SER A 148 17.17 5.66 -22.70
C SER A 148 17.51 4.19 -22.45
N LYS A 149 18.71 3.75 -22.86
CA LYS A 149 19.11 2.34 -22.76
C LYS A 149 19.15 1.86 -21.31
N TYR A 150 19.61 2.71 -20.38
CA TYR A 150 19.70 2.37 -18.96
C TYR A 150 18.31 2.31 -18.32
N SER A 151 17.44 3.28 -18.62
CA SER A 151 16.05 3.29 -18.12
C SER A 151 15.24 2.10 -18.61
N LEU A 152 15.45 1.67 -19.87
CA LEU A 152 14.83 0.45 -20.41
C LEU A 152 15.33 -0.81 -19.68
N LEU A 153 16.64 -0.93 -19.46
CA LEU A 153 17.21 -2.06 -18.73
C LEU A 153 16.72 -2.11 -17.27
N GLY A 154 16.60 -0.96 -16.61
CA GLY A 154 16.02 -0.84 -15.27
C GLY A 154 14.56 -1.26 -15.23
N GLY A 155 13.75 -0.80 -16.19
CA GLY A 155 12.34 -1.20 -16.30
C GLY A 155 12.17 -2.71 -16.53
N LEU A 156 12.97 -3.32 -17.41
CA LEU A 156 12.92 -4.76 -17.65
C LEU A 156 13.37 -5.58 -16.44
N ARG A 157 14.40 -5.13 -15.70
CA ARG A 157 14.84 -5.77 -14.46
C ARG A 157 13.79 -5.68 -13.36
N SER A 158 13.20 -4.50 -13.17
CA SER A 158 12.13 -4.30 -12.19
C SER A 158 10.93 -5.18 -12.52
N ALA A 159 10.48 -5.19 -13.78
CA ALA A 159 9.36 -6.01 -14.18
C ALA A 159 9.59 -7.50 -13.98
N ALA A 160 10.79 -8.00 -14.34
CA ALA A 160 11.14 -9.41 -14.12
C ALA A 160 11.10 -9.77 -12.63
N GLN A 161 11.59 -8.89 -11.76
CA GLN A 161 11.54 -9.06 -10.31
C GLN A 161 10.10 -9.04 -9.79
N LEU A 162 9.33 -8.00 -10.12
CA LEU A 162 7.93 -7.84 -9.71
C LEU A 162 7.10 -9.08 -10.05
N ILE A 163 7.15 -9.52 -11.31
CA ILE A 163 6.39 -10.69 -11.78
C ILE A 163 6.84 -11.98 -11.07
N SER A 164 8.14 -12.13 -10.80
CA SER A 164 8.66 -13.34 -10.13
C SER A 164 8.21 -13.43 -8.67
N TYR A 165 8.17 -12.31 -7.95
CA TYR A 165 7.78 -12.29 -6.54
C TYR A 165 6.28 -12.21 -6.33
N GLU A 166 5.52 -11.73 -7.30
CA GLU A 166 4.05 -11.76 -7.29
C GLU A 166 3.50 -13.20 -7.19
N LEU A 167 4.11 -14.14 -7.92
CA LEU A 167 3.75 -15.56 -7.80
C LEU A 167 4.02 -16.09 -6.37
N ASN A 168 5.13 -15.68 -5.76
CA ASN A 168 5.50 -16.10 -4.41
C ASN A 168 4.54 -15.53 -3.36
N VAL A 169 4.15 -14.26 -3.48
CA VAL A 169 3.10 -13.64 -2.66
C VAL A 169 1.79 -14.40 -2.83
N GLY A 170 1.38 -14.66 -4.07
CA GLY A 170 0.15 -15.40 -4.39
C GLY A 170 0.12 -16.80 -3.78
N LEU A 171 1.25 -17.52 -3.76
CA LEU A 171 1.35 -18.84 -3.13
C LEU A 171 1.39 -18.76 -1.60
N ALA A 172 2.06 -17.75 -1.04
CA ALA A 172 2.16 -17.56 0.41
C ALA A 172 0.78 -17.33 1.06
N ILE A 173 -0.12 -16.64 0.37
CA ILE A 173 -1.46 -16.35 0.91
C ILE A 173 -2.42 -17.54 0.82
N VAL A 174 -2.19 -18.53 -0.05
CA VAL A 174 -3.12 -19.68 -0.24
C VAL A 174 -3.44 -20.39 1.07
N GLY A 175 -2.43 -20.59 1.94
CA GLY A 175 -2.63 -21.21 3.25
C GLY A 175 -3.64 -20.45 4.11
N VAL A 176 -3.55 -19.12 4.12
CA VAL A 176 -4.49 -18.25 4.85
C VAL A 176 -5.89 -18.34 4.26
N LEU A 177 -6.02 -18.36 2.93
CA LEU A 177 -7.33 -18.44 2.26
C LEU A 177 -8.05 -19.76 2.55
N LEU A 178 -7.31 -20.87 2.64
CA LEU A 178 -7.87 -22.17 3.00
C LEU A 178 -8.37 -22.21 4.46
N LEU A 179 -7.69 -21.51 5.37
CA LEU A 179 -8.12 -21.40 6.77
C LEU A 179 -9.34 -20.49 6.94
N ALA A 180 -9.35 -19.35 6.25
CA ALA A 180 -10.47 -18.41 6.30
C ALA A 180 -11.73 -18.92 5.56
N GLY A 181 -11.56 -19.77 4.54
CA GLY A 181 -12.66 -20.29 3.73
C GLY A 181 -13.30 -19.26 2.80
N SER A 182 -12.68 -18.09 2.64
CA SER A 182 -13.19 -16.96 1.84
C SER A 182 -12.06 -16.16 1.19
N LEU A 183 -12.41 -15.41 0.15
CA LEU A 183 -11.53 -14.43 -0.51
C LEU A 183 -11.90 -12.97 -0.15
N SER A 184 -12.95 -12.75 0.65
CA SER A 184 -13.25 -11.43 1.22
C SER A 184 -12.28 -11.09 2.36
N LEU A 185 -11.67 -9.91 2.30
CA LEU A 185 -10.76 -9.43 3.34
C LEU A 185 -11.47 -9.16 4.67
N VAL A 186 -12.77 -8.83 4.62
CA VAL A 186 -13.59 -8.64 5.83
C VAL A 186 -13.79 -9.98 6.53
N GLU A 187 -14.21 -11.00 5.79
CA GLU A 187 -14.44 -12.35 6.33
C GLU A 187 -13.14 -12.98 6.85
N ILE A 188 -12.02 -12.77 6.13
CA ILE A 188 -10.69 -13.20 6.60
C ILE A 188 -10.35 -12.55 7.94
N THR A 189 -10.58 -11.24 8.09
CA THR A 189 -10.27 -10.55 9.34
C THR A 189 -11.13 -11.05 10.50
N GLU A 190 -12.44 -11.21 10.27
CA GLU A 190 -13.38 -11.69 11.29
C GLU A 190 -13.12 -13.15 11.68
N ALA A 191 -12.59 -13.97 10.77
CA ALA A 191 -12.16 -15.34 11.09
C ALA A 191 -10.99 -15.38 12.09
N GLN A 192 -10.22 -14.29 12.22
CA GLN A 192 -9.10 -14.15 13.16
C GLN A 192 -9.50 -13.46 14.47
N ALA A 193 -10.80 -13.30 14.72
CA ALA A 193 -11.32 -12.78 15.99
C ALA A 193 -11.01 -13.73 17.16
N GLY A 194 -10.83 -13.17 18.37
CA GLY A 194 -10.60 -13.95 19.60
C GLY A 194 -9.21 -13.79 20.22
N GLY A 195 -8.36 -12.95 19.65
CA GLY A 195 -7.08 -12.51 20.22
C GLY A 195 -5.86 -13.09 19.51
N PHE A 196 -4.68 -12.85 20.09
CA PHE A 196 -3.38 -13.13 19.49
C PHE A 196 -3.20 -14.60 19.04
N TRP A 197 -3.75 -15.54 19.80
CA TRP A 197 -3.64 -16.98 19.50
C TRP A 197 -4.55 -17.45 18.36
N ASN A 198 -5.46 -16.60 17.87
CA ASN A 198 -6.33 -16.91 16.72
C ASN A 198 -5.85 -16.22 15.44
N TRP A 199 -4.74 -15.48 15.50
CA TRP A 199 -4.16 -14.86 14.33
C TRP A 199 -3.46 -15.93 13.49
N PHE A 200 -3.77 -16.02 12.19
CA PHE A 200 -3.22 -17.06 11.33
C PHE A 200 -1.69 -17.19 11.34
N ALA A 201 -0.93 -16.13 11.65
CA ALA A 201 0.51 -16.24 11.88
C ALA A 201 0.89 -17.16 13.06
N PHE A 202 0.09 -17.14 14.13
CA PHE A 202 0.39 -17.78 15.41
C PHE A 202 -0.62 -18.86 15.83
N ASP A 203 -1.69 -19.04 15.05
CA ASP A 203 -2.74 -20.01 15.36
C ASP A 203 -2.19 -21.43 15.40
N PRO A 204 -2.27 -22.13 16.55
CA PRO A 204 -1.76 -23.49 16.69
C PRO A 204 -2.58 -24.54 15.93
N VAL A 205 -3.78 -24.23 15.43
CA VAL A 205 -4.66 -25.23 14.76
C VAL A 205 -5.09 -24.74 13.37
N PRO A 206 -4.91 -25.52 12.29
CA PRO A 206 -4.21 -26.81 12.17
C PRO A 206 -2.68 -26.67 12.10
N PHE A 207 -2.13 -25.56 11.58
CA PHE A 207 -0.70 -25.22 11.61
C PHE A 207 -0.53 -23.70 11.51
N PRO A 208 0.37 -23.10 12.32
CA PRO A 208 0.63 -21.66 12.25
C PRO A 208 1.21 -21.32 10.88
N GLN A 209 0.59 -20.36 10.19
CA GLN A 209 1.03 -19.86 8.88
C GLN A 209 2.23 -18.91 9.02
N PHE A 210 3.07 -19.07 10.05
CA PHE A 210 4.25 -18.24 10.28
C PHE A 210 5.26 -18.34 9.12
N ILE A 211 5.46 -19.54 8.57
CA ILE A 211 6.35 -19.72 7.41
C ILE A 211 5.78 -18.99 6.19
N ALA A 212 4.47 -19.09 5.97
CA ALA A 212 3.78 -18.35 4.91
C ALA A 212 3.89 -16.84 5.13
N PHE A 213 3.78 -16.35 6.37
CA PHE A 213 4.02 -14.94 6.69
C PHE A 213 5.46 -14.51 6.37
N VAL A 214 6.48 -15.30 6.71
CA VAL A 214 7.87 -14.96 6.39
C VAL A 214 8.11 -14.94 4.88
N ILE A 215 7.56 -15.91 4.14
CA ILE A 215 7.64 -15.94 2.67
C ILE A 215 6.92 -14.72 2.09
N PHE A 216 5.71 -14.41 2.59
CA PHE A 216 4.95 -13.22 2.20
C PHE A 216 5.78 -11.96 2.44
N LEU A 217 6.33 -11.75 3.65
CA LEU A 217 7.12 -10.59 4.00
C LEU A 217 8.34 -10.42 3.08
N ILE A 218 9.11 -11.49 2.84
CA ILE A 218 10.28 -11.43 1.96
C ILE A 218 9.86 -11.10 0.53
N ALA A 219 8.82 -11.76 0.01
CA ALA A 219 8.35 -11.54 -1.35
C ALA A 219 7.74 -10.14 -1.53
N SER A 220 7.03 -9.64 -0.53
CA SER A 220 6.46 -8.30 -0.44
C SER A 220 7.51 -7.18 -0.42
N VAL A 221 8.63 -7.38 0.29
CA VAL A 221 9.76 -6.43 0.26
C VAL A 221 10.39 -6.42 -1.14
N ALA A 222 10.50 -7.59 -1.78
CA ALA A 222 11.02 -7.69 -3.14
C ALA A 222 10.06 -7.09 -4.19
N GLU A 223 8.76 -7.22 -4.01
CA GLU A 223 7.72 -6.60 -4.86
C GLU A 223 7.71 -5.07 -4.74
N THR A 224 8.08 -4.53 -3.59
CA THR A 224 8.15 -3.07 -3.40
C THR A 224 9.51 -2.47 -3.76
N ASN A 225 10.41 -3.26 -4.37
CA ASN A 225 11.78 -2.88 -4.76
C ASN A 225 12.60 -2.24 -3.63
N ARG A 226 12.34 -2.59 -2.36
CA ARG A 226 13.09 -2.05 -1.22
C ARG A 226 14.26 -2.94 -0.83
N LEU A 227 15.24 -2.35 -0.14
CA LEU A 227 16.41 -3.06 0.34
C LEU A 227 15.98 -4.28 1.18
N PRO A 228 16.56 -5.47 0.94
CA PRO A 228 17.78 -5.75 0.17
C PRO A 228 17.57 -6.01 -1.34
N PHE A 229 16.34 -5.93 -1.85
CA PHE A 229 15.98 -6.29 -3.23
C PHE A 229 15.80 -5.05 -4.14
N ASP A 230 16.66 -4.04 -4.04
CA ASP A 230 16.57 -2.80 -4.84
C ASP A 230 17.30 -2.86 -6.20
N LEU A 231 17.73 -4.05 -6.63
CA LEU A 231 18.47 -4.29 -7.87
C LEU A 231 17.98 -3.52 -9.12
N PRO A 232 16.69 -3.21 -9.30
CA PRO A 232 16.22 -2.40 -10.42
C PRO A 232 16.48 -0.89 -10.31
N GLU A 233 16.60 -0.38 -9.09
CA GLU A 233 16.85 1.03 -8.76
C GLU A 233 18.32 1.30 -8.43
N ALA A 234 19.07 0.25 -8.06
CA ALA A 234 20.47 0.29 -7.63
C ALA A 234 21.29 1.40 -8.30
N GLU A 235 21.57 2.45 -7.53
CA GLU A 235 22.20 3.69 -8.01
C GLU A 235 23.57 3.43 -8.65
N SER A 236 24.30 2.44 -8.15
CA SER A 236 25.62 2.04 -8.64
C SER A 236 25.60 1.42 -10.05
N GLU A 237 24.48 0.83 -10.47
CA GLU A 237 24.38 0.14 -11.77
C GLU A 237 23.54 0.93 -12.79
N LEU A 238 22.46 1.55 -12.35
CA LEU A 238 21.43 2.14 -13.24
C LEU A 238 21.02 3.56 -12.85
N VAL A 239 21.76 4.23 -11.95
CA VAL A 239 21.51 5.59 -11.43
C VAL A 239 20.20 5.71 -10.64
N ALA A 240 19.05 5.48 -11.28
CA ALA A 240 17.72 5.53 -10.68
C ALA A 240 16.71 4.62 -11.44
N GLY A 241 17.21 3.64 -12.19
CA GLY A 241 16.37 2.66 -12.88
C GLY A 241 15.40 3.26 -13.90
N PHE A 242 14.13 2.87 -13.82
CA PHE A 242 13.10 3.19 -14.81
C PHE A 242 12.56 4.62 -14.73
N PHE A 243 12.73 5.32 -13.60
CA PHE A 243 12.27 6.70 -13.44
C PHE A 243 13.39 7.76 -13.62
N THR A 244 14.60 7.36 -14.03
CA THR A 244 15.77 8.26 -14.21
C THR A 244 15.48 9.51 -15.05
N GLU A 245 14.69 9.37 -16.12
CA GLU A 245 14.39 10.46 -17.05
C GLU A 245 13.17 11.31 -16.62
N TYR A 246 12.49 10.95 -15.52
CA TYR A 246 11.31 11.64 -15.03
C TYR A 246 11.67 12.79 -14.11
N SER A 247 10.90 13.88 -14.20
CA SER A 247 11.11 15.08 -13.40
C SER A 247 9.81 15.60 -12.80
N GLY A 248 9.93 16.50 -11.83
CA GLY A 248 8.81 17.18 -11.17
C GLY A 248 7.72 16.23 -10.68
N MET A 249 6.49 16.47 -11.13
CA MET A 249 5.30 15.74 -10.68
C MET A 249 5.25 14.29 -11.18
N ARG A 250 5.76 13.99 -12.39
CA ARG A 250 5.73 12.61 -12.90
C ARG A 250 6.65 11.69 -12.11
N PHE A 251 7.80 12.21 -11.70
CA PHE A 251 8.68 11.53 -10.74
C PHE A 251 7.96 11.29 -9.41
N ALA A 252 7.27 12.32 -8.90
CA ALA A 252 6.50 12.20 -7.66
C ALA A 252 5.43 11.10 -7.72
N PHE A 253 4.78 10.90 -8.87
CA PHE A 253 3.80 9.81 -9.05
C PHE A 253 4.40 8.42 -8.88
N PHE A 254 5.61 8.15 -9.38
CA PHE A 254 6.28 6.86 -9.14
C PHE A 254 6.59 6.65 -7.66
N PHE A 255 7.19 7.65 -7.00
CA PHE A 255 7.47 7.56 -5.56
C PHE A 255 6.20 7.38 -4.73
N MET A 256 5.15 8.15 -5.01
CA MET A 256 3.88 7.99 -4.31
C MET A 256 3.29 6.60 -4.54
N ALA A 257 3.44 6.03 -5.73
CA ALA A 257 2.95 4.68 -6.01
C ALA A 257 3.74 3.61 -5.25
N GLU A 258 5.06 3.73 -5.15
CA GLU A 258 5.89 2.82 -4.35
C GLU A 258 5.52 2.86 -2.86
N TYR A 259 5.38 4.06 -2.28
CA TYR A 259 4.95 4.20 -0.89
C TYR A 259 3.51 3.73 -0.68
N ALA A 260 2.61 3.98 -1.64
CA ALA A 260 1.25 3.45 -1.60
C ALA A 260 1.25 1.92 -1.62
N ASN A 261 2.04 1.29 -2.50
CA ASN A 261 2.18 -0.18 -2.56
C ASN A 261 2.81 -0.73 -1.27
N MET A 262 3.80 -0.06 -0.69
CA MET A 262 4.38 -0.46 0.60
C MET A 262 3.32 -0.49 1.70
N ILE A 263 2.51 0.58 1.81
CA ILE A 263 1.42 0.63 2.80
C ILE A 263 0.36 -0.43 2.48
N LEU A 264 0.00 -0.63 1.21
CA LEU A 264 -0.99 -1.62 0.78
C LEU A 264 -0.56 -3.04 1.20
N VAL A 265 0.70 -3.37 0.99
CA VAL A 265 1.27 -4.67 1.33
C VAL A 265 1.37 -4.86 2.85
N SER A 266 1.69 -3.81 3.61
CA SER A 266 1.60 -3.83 5.08
C SER A 266 0.16 -4.00 5.59
N CYS A 267 -0.82 -3.35 4.95
CA CYS A 267 -2.25 -3.56 5.21
C CYS A 267 -2.65 -5.02 4.95
N MET A 268 -2.19 -5.59 3.83
CA MET A 268 -2.43 -7.00 3.51
C MET A 268 -1.81 -7.94 4.54
N SER A 269 -0.59 -7.68 4.97
CA SER A 269 0.03 -8.45 6.05
C SER A 269 -0.79 -8.41 7.34
N THR A 270 -1.24 -7.22 7.71
CA THR A 270 -2.07 -6.99 8.90
C THR A 270 -3.40 -7.74 8.82
N VAL A 271 -4.08 -7.68 7.67
CA VAL A 271 -5.37 -8.35 7.43
C VAL A 271 -5.20 -9.87 7.39
N LEU A 272 -4.23 -10.38 6.63
CA LEU A 272 -4.09 -11.82 6.38
C LEU A 272 -3.47 -12.57 7.56
N PHE A 273 -2.53 -11.96 8.31
CA PHE A 273 -1.72 -12.70 9.28
C PHE A 273 -1.95 -12.27 10.72
N PHE A 274 -2.20 -10.98 10.95
CA PHE A 274 -2.29 -10.38 12.29
C PHE A 274 -3.72 -10.01 12.72
N GLY A 275 -4.75 -10.52 12.05
CA GLY A 275 -6.14 -10.33 12.45
C GLY A 275 -6.66 -8.89 12.33
N GLY A 276 -6.17 -8.13 11.35
CA GLY A 276 -6.71 -6.83 10.96
C GLY A 276 -6.87 -5.87 12.14
N TRP A 277 -8.11 -5.40 12.38
CA TRP A 277 -8.45 -4.45 13.45
C TRP A 277 -8.64 -5.09 14.84
N HIS A 278 -8.55 -6.41 14.99
CA HIS A 278 -8.74 -7.06 16.29
C HIS A 278 -7.58 -6.79 17.25
N ALA A 279 -7.89 -6.54 18.52
CA ALA A 279 -6.86 -6.36 19.54
C ALA A 279 -6.10 -7.68 19.82
N PRO A 280 -4.82 -7.64 20.20
CA PRO A 280 -4.07 -8.84 20.58
C PRO A 280 -4.67 -9.55 21.80
N LEU A 281 -5.29 -8.80 22.70
CA LEU A 281 -6.00 -9.35 23.86
C LEU A 281 -7.44 -8.86 23.83
N PRO A 282 -8.45 -9.73 23.99
CA PRO A 282 -9.86 -9.34 23.90
C PRO A 282 -10.27 -8.19 24.84
N PHE A 283 -9.64 -8.07 26.01
CA PHE A 283 -9.93 -6.99 26.97
C PHE A 283 -9.35 -5.61 26.57
N LEU A 284 -8.39 -5.56 25.63
CA LEU A 284 -7.84 -4.31 25.10
C LEU A 284 -8.72 -3.71 24.01
N GLN A 285 -9.74 -4.43 23.56
CA GLN A 285 -10.74 -3.91 22.65
C GLN A 285 -11.80 -3.18 23.46
N ALA A 286 -12.02 -1.89 23.15
CA ALA A 286 -12.98 -1.10 23.91
C ALA A 286 -14.41 -1.66 23.69
N PRO A 287 -15.18 -1.89 24.76
CA PRO A 287 -16.57 -2.33 24.63
C PRO A 287 -17.48 -1.18 24.16
N GLY A 288 -18.51 -1.52 23.38
CA GLY A 288 -19.56 -0.58 22.96
C GLY A 288 -19.16 0.37 21.83
N SER A 289 -19.69 1.60 21.85
CA SER A 289 -19.56 2.59 20.76
C SER A 289 -18.14 3.15 20.55
N PHE A 290 -17.15 2.76 21.38
CA PHE A 290 -15.73 3.15 21.21
C PHE A 290 -14.88 2.05 20.55
N ALA A 291 -15.46 0.89 20.22
CA ALA A 291 -14.73 -0.23 19.61
C ALA A 291 -14.03 0.15 18.31
N TRP A 292 -14.60 1.08 17.54
CA TRP A 292 -14.02 1.58 16.28
C TRP A 292 -12.70 2.33 16.49
N VAL A 293 -12.57 3.12 17.56
CA VAL A 293 -11.34 3.87 17.86
C VAL A 293 -10.21 2.89 18.14
N THR A 294 -10.48 1.89 18.99
CA THR A 294 -9.49 0.84 19.29
C THR A 294 -9.19 -0.01 18.06
N GLY A 295 -10.19 -0.30 17.22
CA GLY A 295 -10.00 -1.09 16.00
C GLY A 295 -9.07 -0.41 15.00
N ILE A 296 -9.32 0.88 14.72
CA ILE A 296 -8.44 1.68 13.85
C ILE A 296 -7.04 1.79 14.47
N PHE A 297 -6.94 2.05 15.78
CA PHE A 297 -5.66 2.14 16.46
C PHE A 297 -4.83 0.84 16.28
N TRP A 298 -5.43 -0.33 16.51
CA TRP A 298 -4.75 -1.61 16.35
C TRP A 298 -4.40 -1.92 14.90
N PHE A 299 -5.31 -1.60 13.96
CA PHE A 299 -5.02 -1.75 12.54
C PHE A 299 -3.82 -0.88 12.14
N THR A 300 -3.85 0.40 12.47
CA THR A 300 -2.76 1.35 12.18
C THR A 300 -1.46 0.94 12.87
N ALA A 301 -1.49 0.54 14.13
CA ALA A 301 -0.30 0.11 14.87
C ALA A 301 0.38 -1.10 14.21
N LYS A 302 -0.39 -2.08 13.71
CA LYS A 302 0.14 -3.25 13.00
C LYS A 302 0.62 -2.94 11.59
N VAL A 303 0.03 -1.95 10.91
CA VAL A 303 0.49 -1.53 9.58
C VAL A 303 1.86 -0.83 9.66
N TYR A 304 2.13 -0.11 10.74
CA TYR A 304 3.38 0.62 10.94
C TYR A 304 4.50 -0.17 11.64
N PHE A 305 4.20 -1.34 12.22
CA PHE A 305 5.15 -2.18 12.94
C PHE A 305 5.44 -3.48 12.20
#